data_AF-A0A7S0HF70-F1
#
_entry.id   AF-A0A7S0HF70-F1
#
_cell.length_a   1.000
_cell.length_b   1.000
_cell.length_c   1.000
_cell.angle_alpha   90.00
_cell.angle_beta   90.00
_cell.angle_gamma   90.00
#
_symmetry.space_group_name_H-M   'P 1'
#
loop_
_entity.id
_entity.type
_entity.pdbx_description
1 polymer ?
#
loop_
_entity_poly.entity_id
_entity_poly.type
_entity_poly.pdbx_seq_one_letter_code
_entity_poly.pdbx_strand_id
1 'polypeptide(L)'
;IALAIEGGGMRGCVAAGMAAAVSELGLIESFDAVYGSSAGSLIGAYMLSGQDYRFGCSVYYDDLCRAGPAFIDLRNSLRSLGLGALRVTPTGLKEMFSNRLGTPVLNLDFLLEEVIQRQKPIDWAGFE
;
A
#
# COMPACT_ATOMS: atom_id res chain seq x y z
N ILE A 1 25.54 -1.51 -5.17
CA ILE A 1 24.38 -2.40 -5.34
C ILE A 1 23.14 -1.66 -4.86
N ALA A 2 22.05 -1.71 -5.62
CA ALA A 2 20.79 -1.08 -5.23
C ALA A 2 19.65 -2.12 -5.16
N LEU A 3 18.73 -1.93 -4.23
CA LEU A 3 17.50 -2.71 -4.10
C LEU A 3 16.34 -1.96 -4.74
N ALA A 4 15.68 -2.56 -5.74
CA ALA A 4 14.47 -2.01 -6.35
C ALA A 4 13.24 -2.79 -5.87
N ILE A 5 12.28 -2.09 -5.27
CA ILE A 5 11.05 -2.66 -4.71
C ILE A 5 9.86 -2.16 -5.53
N GLU A 6 9.29 -3.05 -6.34
CA GLU A 6 8.08 -2.76 -7.10
C GLU A 6 6.86 -2.63 -6.18
N GLY A 7 5.90 -1.82 -6.59
CA GLY A 7 4.59 -1.77 -5.97
C GLY A 7 3.71 -2.97 -6.33
N GLY A 8 2.51 -3.03 -5.75
CA GLY A 8 1.57 -4.10 -6.06
C GLY A 8 0.27 -4.09 -5.26
N GLY A 9 -0.07 -2.99 -4.58
CA GLY A 9 -1.16 -2.95 -3.61
C GLY A 9 -0.97 -4.05 -2.56
N MET A 10 -1.98 -4.92 -2.39
CA MET A 10 -1.90 -6.06 -1.47
C MET A 10 -0.83 -7.11 -1.81
N ARG A 11 -0.41 -7.21 -3.08
CA ARG A 11 0.72 -8.12 -3.45
C ARG A 11 2.06 -7.62 -2.90
N GLY A 12 2.10 -6.37 -2.43
CA GLY A 12 3.22 -5.84 -1.66
C GLY A 12 3.56 -6.69 -0.43
N CYS A 13 2.66 -7.56 0.05
CA CYS A 13 2.95 -8.50 1.14
C CYS A 13 4.19 -9.39 0.87
N VAL A 14 4.44 -9.78 -0.39
CA VAL A 14 5.61 -10.58 -0.76
C VAL A 14 6.89 -9.76 -0.63
N ALA A 15 6.86 -8.53 -1.14
CA ALA A 15 7.99 -7.60 -1.03
C ALA A 15 8.23 -7.16 0.42
N ALA A 16 7.18 -7.02 1.22
CA ALA A 16 7.29 -6.71 2.65
C ALA A 16 7.91 -7.86 3.44
N GLY A 17 7.56 -9.12 3.11
CA GLY A 17 8.22 -10.31 3.65
C GLY A 17 9.70 -10.41 3.25
N MET A 18 10.02 -10.08 2.00
CA MET A 18 11.42 -9.97 1.54
C MET A 18 12.19 -8.93 2.34
N ALA A 19 11.65 -7.72 2.49
CA ALA A 19 12.28 -6.65 3.26
C ALA A 19 12.50 -7.02 4.72
N ALA A 20 11.50 -7.70 5.33
CA ALA A 20 11.62 -8.23 6.69
C ALA A 20 12.75 -9.26 6.81
N ALA A 21 12.85 -10.21 5.87
CA ALA A 21 13.92 -11.21 5.88
C ALA A 21 15.31 -10.58 5.68
N VAL A 22 15.43 -9.59 4.79
CA VAL A 22 16.70 -8.85 4.60
C VAL A 22 17.11 -8.12 5.88
N SER A 23 16.16 -7.49 6.57
CA SER A 23 16.38 -6.82 7.85
C SER A 23 16.78 -7.80 8.95
N GLU A 24 16.05 -8.92 9.10
CA GLU A 24 16.34 -9.97 10.07
C GLU A 24 17.74 -10.58 9.90
N LEU A 25 18.17 -10.74 8.65
CA LEU A 25 19.50 -11.26 8.31
C LEU A 25 20.62 -10.22 8.47
N GLY A 26 20.31 -8.97 8.82
CA GLY A 26 21.30 -7.89 8.95
C GLY A 26 21.95 -7.47 7.64
N LEU A 27 21.23 -7.64 6.51
CA LEU A 27 21.76 -7.41 5.16
C LEU A 27 21.42 -6.02 4.59
N ILE A 28 20.77 -5.15 5.36
CA ILE A 28 20.39 -3.79 4.90
C ILE A 28 21.62 -3.00 4.43
N GLU A 29 22.71 -3.04 5.19
CA GLU A 29 23.97 -2.34 4.90
C GLU A 29 24.70 -2.90 3.66
N SER A 30 24.18 -3.94 3.02
CA SER A 30 24.71 -4.45 1.75
C SER A 30 24.24 -3.65 0.53
N PHE A 31 23.25 -2.77 0.70
CA PHE A 31 22.67 -1.96 -0.37
C PHE A 31 23.12 -0.49 -0.24
N ASP A 32 23.67 0.07 -1.32
CA ASP A 32 24.03 1.49 -1.39
C ASP A 32 22.80 2.40 -1.58
N ALA A 33 21.69 1.84 -2.09
CA ALA A 33 20.45 2.57 -2.34
C ALA A 33 19.24 1.63 -2.35
N VAL A 34 18.08 2.15 -1.92
CA VAL A 34 16.79 1.48 -2.03
C VAL A 34 15.83 2.38 -2.82
N TYR A 35 15.28 1.84 -3.90
CA TYR A 35 14.26 2.49 -4.73
C TYR A 35 12.94 1.76 -4.58
N GLY A 36 11.88 2.50 -4.30
CA GLY A 36 10.53 1.94 -4.16
C GLY A 36 9.52 2.68 -5.02
N SER A 37 8.58 1.94 -5.64
CA SER A 37 7.45 2.51 -6.37
C SER A 37 6.12 2.11 -5.70
N SER A 38 5.21 3.06 -5.53
CA SER A 38 3.89 2.82 -4.92
C SER A 38 4.02 2.13 -3.54
N ALA A 39 3.42 0.95 -3.36
CA ALA A 39 3.56 0.13 -2.15
C ALA A 39 5.03 -0.15 -1.77
N GLY A 40 5.92 -0.28 -2.77
CA GLY A 40 7.34 -0.49 -2.56
C GLY A 40 8.05 0.70 -1.89
N SER A 41 7.57 1.93 -2.09
CA SER A 41 8.11 3.12 -1.41
C SER A 41 7.91 3.03 0.10
N LEU A 42 6.72 2.58 0.52
CA LEU A 42 6.37 2.41 1.92
C LEU A 42 7.16 1.25 2.57
N ILE A 43 7.28 0.13 1.85
CA ILE A 43 8.05 -1.04 2.31
C ILE A 43 9.52 -0.65 2.50
N GLY A 44 10.10 0.04 1.53
CA GLY A 44 11.48 0.54 1.62
C GLY A 44 11.66 1.50 2.78
N ALA A 45 10.70 2.39 3.04
CA ALA A 45 10.75 3.31 4.17
C ALA A 45 10.76 2.58 5.52
N TYR A 46 9.88 1.60 5.75
CA TYR A 46 9.93 0.81 6.99
C TYR A 46 11.20 -0.04 7.12
N MET A 47 11.73 -0.54 6.00
CA MET A 47 12.98 -1.29 6.02
C MET A 47 14.14 -0.40 6.46
N LEU A 48 14.19 0.83 5.97
CA LEU A 48 15.26 1.79 6.26
C LEU A 48 15.11 2.51 7.61
N SER A 49 13.93 2.54 8.22
CA SER A 49 13.70 3.22 9.50
C SER A 49 14.34 2.53 10.71
N GLY A 50 14.99 1.38 10.53
CA GLY A 50 15.64 0.64 11.62
C GLY A 50 14.67 0.03 12.66
N GLN A 51 13.36 0.11 12.42
CA GLN A 51 12.34 -0.49 13.27
C GLN A 51 12.40 -2.03 13.21
N ASP A 52 11.74 -2.70 14.16
CA ASP A 52 11.61 -4.17 14.14
C ASP A 52 11.12 -4.65 12.76
N TYR A 53 11.82 -5.64 12.19
CA TYR A 53 11.60 -6.12 10.82
C TYR A 53 10.18 -6.63 10.56
N ARG A 54 9.42 -7.01 11.60
CA ARG A 54 8.02 -7.44 11.48
C ARG A 54 7.06 -6.26 11.44
N PHE A 55 7.47 -5.09 11.94
CA PHE A 55 6.60 -3.93 12.12
C PHE A 55 6.05 -3.42 10.79
N GLY A 56 6.91 -3.09 9.83
CA GLY A 56 6.49 -2.67 8.49
C GLY A 56 5.77 -3.78 7.72
N CYS A 57 6.21 -5.04 7.89
CA CYS A 57 5.60 -6.19 7.23
C CYS A 57 4.15 -6.45 7.69
N SER A 58 3.89 -6.23 8.98
CA SER A 58 2.55 -6.43 9.58
C SER A 58 1.45 -5.58 8.99
N VAL A 59 1.78 -4.42 8.40
CA VAL A 59 0.84 -3.60 7.62
C VAL A 59 0.08 -4.45 6.61
N TYR A 60 0.78 -5.37 5.92
CA TYR A 60 0.19 -6.13 4.82
C TYR A 60 -0.57 -7.37 5.25
N TYR A 61 -0.17 -8.06 6.32
CA TYR A 61 -0.83 -9.30 6.75
C TYR A 61 -1.83 -9.10 7.89
N ASP A 62 -1.75 -7.99 8.62
CA ASP A 62 -2.66 -7.68 9.74
C ASP A 62 -3.54 -6.48 9.37
N ASP A 63 -3.01 -5.25 9.34
CA ASP A 63 -3.81 -4.03 9.29
C ASP A 63 -4.68 -3.92 8.02
N LEU A 64 -4.06 -4.09 6.85
CA LEU A 64 -4.77 -3.97 5.57
C LEU A 64 -5.75 -5.14 5.33
N CYS A 65 -5.41 -6.34 5.80
CA CYS A 65 -6.30 -7.49 5.74
C CYS A 65 -7.52 -7.31 6.66
N ARG A 66 -7.32 -6.71 7.84
CA ARG A 66 -8.38 -6.46 8.81
C ARG A 66 -9.31 -5.31 8.42
N ALA A 67 -8.79 -4.33 7.67
CA ALA A 67 -9.54 -3.16 7.24
C ALA A 67 -10.70 -3.48 6.28
N GLY A 68 -10.63 -4.58 5.52
CA GLY A 68 -11.70 -5.00 4.62
C GLY A 68 -12.15 -3.86 3.68
N PRO A 69 -13.47 -3.55 3.59
CA PRO A 69 -13.98 -2.49 2.73
C PRO A 69 -13.50 -1.07 3.05
N ALA A 70 -12.95 -0.82 4.25
CA ALA A 70 -12.40 0.48 4.61
C ALA A 70 -11.10 0.78 3.82
N PHE A 71 -10.38 -0.28 3.44
CA PHE A 71 -9.15 -0.18 2.65
C PHE A 71 -9.35 -0.57 1.17
N ILE A 72 -9.95 -1.74 0.90
CA ILE A 72 -10.21 -2.22 -0.45
C ILE A 72 -11.68 -2.56 -0.62
N ASP A 73 -12.37 -1.79 -1.47
CA ASP A 73 -13.75 -2.06 -1.86
C ASP A 73 -13.83 -2.63 -3.28
N LEU A 74 -13.80 -3.96 -3.37
CA LEU A 74 -13.93 -4.69 -4.63
C LEU A 74 -15.29 -4.52 -5.30
N ARG A 75 -16.32 -3.99 -4.62
CA ARG A 75 -17.61 -3.68 -5.27
C ARG A 75 -17.45 -2.56 -6.31
N ASN A 76 -16.39 -1.77 -6.19
CA ASN A 76 -15.99 -0.75 -7.16
C ASN A 76 -14.99 -1.28 -8.22
N SER A 77 -14.53 -2.53 -8.13
CA SER A 77 -13.57 -3.12 -9.10
C SER A 77 -14.16 -3.29 -10.51
N LEU A 78 -15.47 -3.56 -10.61
CA LEU A 78 -16.22 -3.58 -11.88
C LEU A 78 -16.25 -2.19 -12.56
N ARG A 79 -16.09 -1.09 -11.80
CA ARG A 79 -16.03 0.27 -12.33
C ARG A 79 -14.60 0.64 -12.77
N SER A 80 -13.56 0.15 -12.09
CA SER A 80 -12.15 0.42 -12.46
C SER A 80 -11.69 -0.31 -13.73
N LEU A 81 -12.42 -1.34 -14.16
CA LEU A 81 -12.21 -2.05 -15.43
C LEU A 81 -12.93 -1.40 -16.63
N GLY A 82 -13.52 -0.22 -16.47
CA GLY A 82 -14.28 0.46 -17.55
C GLY A 82 -15.64 -0.18 -17.87
N LEU A 83 -16.01 -1.27 -17.19
CA LEU A 83 -17.29 -1.97 -17.33
C LEU A 83 -18.44 -1.28 -16.57
N GLY A 84 -18.19 -0.15 -15.91
CA GLY A 84 -19.23 0.68 -15.30
C GLY A 84 -20.29 1.17 -16.30
N ALA A 85 -19.97 1.19 -17.60
CA ALA A 85 -20.91 1.49 -18.68
C ALA A 85 -21.94 0.37 -18.98
N LEU A 86 -21.74 -0.85 -18.47
CA LEU A 86 -22.65 -1.97 -18.76
C LEU A 86 -23.90 -2.01 -17.87
N ARG A 87 -23.94 -1.24 -16.77
CA ARG A 87 -25.20 -0.98 -16.07
C ARG A 87 -25.90 0.17 -16.78
N VAL A 88 -26.77 -0.17 -17.75
CA VAL A 88 -27.79 0.74 -18.29
C VAL A 88 -28.85 0.98 -17.21
N THR A 89 -28.46 1.65 -16.12
CA THR A 89 -29.38 2.18 -15.12
C THR A 89 -29.34 3.71 -15.19
N PRO A 90 -30.49 4.40 -15.14
CA PRO A 90 -30.55 5.87 -15.28
C PRO A 90 -29.64 6.62 -14.29
N THR A 91 -29.41 6.03 -13.12
CA THR A 91 -28.52 6.56 -12.08
C THR A 91 -27.04 6.51 -12.48
N GLY A 92 -26.59 5.45 -13.17
CA GLY A 92 -25.19 5.28 -13.55
C GLY A 92 -24.72 6.28 -14.61
N LEU A 93 -25.59 6.64 -15.55
CA LEU A 93 -25.31 7.68 -16.56
C LEU A 93 -25.22 9.07 -15.92
N LYS A 94 -26.10 9.39 -14.98
CA LYS A 94 -26.08 10.67 -14.25
C LYS A 94 -24.81 10.85 -13.42
N GLU A 95 -24.28 9.76 -12.86
CA GLU A 95 -23.00 9.75 -12.14
C GLU A 95 -21.79 9.91 -13.08
N MET A 96 -21.87 9.44 -14.33
CA MET A 96 -20.78 9.57 -15.33
C MET A 96 -20.61 11.01 -15.85
N PHE A 97 -21.71 11.78 -15.96
CA PHE A 97 -21.68 13.18 -16.41
C PHE A 97 -21.41 14.18 -15.27
N SER A 98 -21.50 13.73 -14.02
CA SER A 98 -21.05 14.46 -12.85
C SER A 98 -19.57 14.12 -12.64
N ASN A 99 -18.66 15.09 -12.57
CA ASN A 99 -17.21 14.92 -12.39
C ASN A 99 -16.79 14.19 -11.07
N ARG A 100 -17.65 13.40 -10.45
CA ARG A 100 -17.30 12.44 -9.41
C ARG A 100 -16.77 11.18 -10.06
N LEU A 101 -15.50 11.19 -10.47
CA LEU A 101 -14.71 9.96 -10.51
C LEU A 101 -15.00 9.22 -9.20
N GLY A 102 -15.62 8.05 -9.29
CA GLY A 102 -16.16 7.31 -8.14
C GLY A 102 -15.12 7.03 -7.06
N THR A 103 -15.58 6.57 -5.89
CA THR A 103 -14.69 6.21 -4.79
C THR A 103 -13.61 5.22 -5.26
N PRO A 104 -12.32 5.52 -5.05
CA PRO A 104 -11.23 4.70 -5.55
C PRO A 104 -11.32 3.28 -4.95
N VAL A 105 -10.94 2.27 -5.73
CA VAL A 105 -10.94 0.84 -5.28
C VAL A 105 -10.07 0.65 -4.05
N LEU A 106 -9.02 1.46 -3.93
CA LEU A 106 -8.05 1.44 -2.85
C LEU A 106 -8.10 2.79 -2.14
N ASN A 107 -8.39 2.77 -0.85
CA ASN A 107 -8.48 3.97 -0.03
C ASN A 107 -7.09 4.34 0.50
N LEU A 108 -6.39 5.22 -0.22
CA LEU A 108 -5.05 5.67 0.14
C LEU A 108 -5.04 6.57 1.38
N ASP A 109 -6.10 7.32 1.63
CA ASP A 109 -6.18 8.18 2.82
C ASP A 109 -6.25 7.31 4.08
N PHE A 110 -7.06 6.25 4.05
CA PHE A 110 -7.07 5.26 5.13
C PHE A 110 -5.70 4.62 5.33
N LEU A 111 -5.02 4.21 4.25
CA LEU A 111 -3.67 3.65 4.39
C LEU A 111 -2.73 4.69 5.01
N LEU A 112 -2.56 5.85 4.40
CA LEU A 112 -1.51 6.81 4.78
C LEU A 112 -1.79 7.51 6.12
N GLU A 113 -3.02 7.93 6.38
CA GLU A 113 -3.35 8.68 7.59
C GLU A 113 -3.66 7.74 8.76
N GLU A 114 -4.57 6.79 8.56
CA GLU A 114 -5.04 5.93 9.65
C GLU A 114 -4.04 4.82 9.97
N VAL A 115 -3.51 4.11 8.96
CA VAL A 115 -2.56 3.02 9.22
C VAL A 115 -1.16 3.56 9.44
N ILE A 116 -0.59 4.30 8.49
CA ILE A 116 0.83 4.68 8.54
C ILE A 116 1.10 5.78 9.56
N GLN A 117 0.35 6.88 9.56
CA GLN A 117 0.64 7.97 10.49
C GLN A 117 0.16 7.68 11.92
N ARG A 118 -1.01 7.05 12.09
CA ARG A 118 -1.63 6.88 13.41
C ARG A 118 -1.32 5.54 14.09
N GLN A 119 -1.46 4.42 13.38
CA GLN A 119 -1.34 3.09 14.00
C GLN A 119 0.09 2.54 13.96
N LYS A 120 0.79 2.74 12.84
CA LYS A 120 2.14 2.23 12.60
C LYS A 120 3.09 3.32 12.08
N PRO A 121 3.38 4.36 12.88
CA PRO A 121 4.27 5.43 12.45
C PRO A 121 5.64 4.91 12.03
N ILE A 122 6.13 5.44 10.90
CA ILE A 122 7.51 5.29 10.49
C ILE A 122 8.38 6.06 11.48
N ASP A 123 9.42 5.42 11.99
CA ASP A 123 10.42 6.07 12.83
C ASP A 123 11.37 6.89 11.96
N TRP A 124 11.11 8.21 11.91
CA TRP A 124 11.93 9.13 11.14
C TRP A 124 13.33 9.35 11.72
N ALA A 125 13.54 9.06 13.01
CA ALA A 125 14.85 9.21 13.64
C ALA A 125 15.83 8.11 13.18
N GLY A 126 15.32 6.96 12.71
CA GLY A 126 16.15 5.88 12.18
C GLY A 126 16.84 6.19 10.84
N PHE A 127 16.53 7.33 10.21
CA PHE A 127 17.17 7.79 8.97
C PHE A 127 18.32 8.78 9.21
N GLU A 128 18.53 9.24 10.45
CA GLU A 128 19.61 10.15 10.85
C GLU A 128 20.87 9.38 11.27
#